data_AF-A0A7S4FGT0-F1
#
_entry.id   AF-A0A7S4FGT0-F1
#
_cell.length_a   1.000
_cell.length_b   1.000
_cell.length_c   1.000
_cell.angle_alpha   90.00
_cell.angle_beta   90.00
_cell.angle_gamma   90.00
#
_symmetry.space_group_name_H-M   'P 1'
#
loop_
_entity.id
_entity.type
_entity.pdbx_description
1 polymer ?
#
loop_
_entity_poly.entity_id
_entity_poly.type
_entity_poly.pdbx_seq_one_letter_code
_entity_poly.pdbx_strand_id
1 'polypeptide(L)'
;SGSSDEWNLLNGQFYATTLVTTIGYGNMANKTTGGRWFAVFYSFIGIVVVGSSVIAIGIHMLRIFGTLGFLLLDIFLPIEYGDGQAAVLMKKVQPMVEECAQRHSGTLDVFDIRTILNQ
;
A
#
# COMPACT_ATOMS: atom_id res chain seq x y z
N SER A 1 -36.47 8.22 21.42
CA SER A 1 -35.11 8.82 21.44
C SER A 1 -34.51 8.61 20.07
N GLY A 2 -34.55 9.59 19.16
CA GLY A 2 -34.22 9.31 17.76
C GLY A 2 -33.81 10.54 16.97
N SER A 3 -32.96 11.39 17.54
CA SER A 3 -32.57 12.64 16.90
C SER A 3 -31.26 13.16 17.49
N SER A 4 -30.14 13.09 16.75
CA SER A 4 -29.09 14.12 16.79
C SER A 4 -27.75 13.80 16.12
N ASP A 5 -27.47 12.61 15.60
CA ASP A 5 -26.05 12.28 15.33
C ASP A 5 -25.71 11.93 13.87
N GLU A 6 -25.97 12.85 12.93
CA GLU A 6 -25.44 12.73 11.56
C GLU A 6 -23.90 12.60 11.56
N TRP A 7 -23.23 13.33 12.48
CA TRP A 7 -21.77 13.36 12.64
C TRP A 7 -21.30 12.62 13.89
N ASN A 8 -21.54 11.31 13.93
CA ASN A 8 -20.91 10.43 14.91
C ASN A 8 -19.42 10.20 14.59
N LEU A 9 -18.62 9.86 15.60
CA LEU A 9 -17.20 9.51 15.45
C LEU A 9 -16.99 8.43 14.35
N LEU A 10 -17.86 7.42 14.34
CA LEU A 10 -17.89 6.34 13.35
C LEU A 10 -18.17 6.86 11.92
N ASN A 11 -19.15 7.75 11.77
CA ASN A 11 -19.50 8.34 10.47
C ASN A 11 -18.37 9.26 9.97
N GLY A 12 -17.74 10.02 10.87
CA GLY A 12 -16.58 10.87 10.56
C GLY A 12 -15.36 10.07 10.11
N GLN A 13 -15.05 8.96 10.80
CA GLN A 13 -13.96 8.06 10.40
C GLN A 13 -14.24 7.37 9.07
N PHE A 14 -15.49 6.96 8.81
CA PHE A 14 -15.90 6.37 7.53
C PHE A 14 -15.79 7.38 6.38
N TYR A 15 -16.22 8.63 6.60
CA TYR A 15 -16.02 9.73 5.65
C TYR A 15 -14.53 9.97 5.36
N ALA A 16 -13.70 10.06 6.39
CA ALA A 16 -12.25 10.28 6.23
C ALA A 16 -11.58 9.11 5.48
N THR A 17 -11.94 7.88 5.81
CA THR A 17 -11.38 6.69 5.15
C THR A 17 -11.76 6.65 3.67
N THR A 18 -13.04 6.89 3.34
CA THR A 18 -13.52 6.88 1.94
C THR A 18 -13.01 8.06 1.10
N LEU A 19 -12.70 9.19 1.75
CA LEU A 19 -12.02 10.32 1.13
C LEU A 19 -10.59 9.94 0.73
N VAL A 20 -9.87 9.28 1.63
CA VAL A 20 -8.45 8.93 1.46
C VAL A 20 -8.25 7.74 0.52
N THR A 21 -9.16 6.77 0.55
CA THR A 21 -9.16 5.66 -0.41
C THR A 21 -9.73 6.04 -1.77
N THR A 22 -10.08 7.32 -1.99
CA THR A 22 -10.66 7.87 -3.23
C THR A 22 -12.02 7.28 -3.63
N ILE A 23 -12.69 6.52 -2.76
CA ILE A 23 -14.02 5.95 -3.03
C ILE A 23 -15.06 7.08 -3.15
N GLY A 24 -15.02 8.05 -2.24
CA GLY A 24 -15.75 9.32 -2.37
C GLY A 24 -17.25 9.21 -2.59
N TYR A 25 -17.99 8.44 -1.77
CA TYR A 25 -19.45 8.24 -1.93
C TYR A 25 -20.30 9.52 -1.98
N GLY A 26 -19.80 10.65 -1.47
CA GLY A 26 -20.48 11.96 -1.56
C GLY A 26 -21.76 12.12 -0.72
N ASN A 27 -22.22 11.06 -0.04
CA ASN A 27 -23.45 11.07 0.75
C ASN A 27 -23.36 11.94 2.02
N MET A 28 -22.17 12.11 2.57
CA MET A 28 -21.89 13.00 3.70
C MET A 28 -20.70 13.87 3.32
N ALA A 29 -20.88 15.19 3.24
CA ALA A 29 -19.82 16.12 2.85
C ALA A 29 -19.85 17.36 3.75
N ASN A 30 -18.67 17.81 4.15
CA ASN A 30 -18.53 19.02 4.95
C ASN A 30 -18.97 20.26 4.14
N LYS A 31 -20.08 20.89 4.54
CA LYS A 31 -20.57 22.15 3.94
C LYS A 31 -19.82 23.38 4.47
N THR A 32 -19.00 23.23 5.51
CA THR A 32 -18.23 24.30 6.14
C THR A 32 -16.92 24.58 5.39
N THR A 33 -16.53 25.86 5.28
CA THR A 33 -15.31 26.27 4.57
C THR A 33 -14.05 25.67 5.20
N GLY A 34 -13.97 25.60 6.54
CA GLY A 34 -12.83 25.00 7.24
C GLY A 34 -12.73 23.48 7.04
N GLY A 35 -13.86 22.77 7.04
CA GLY A 35 -13.89 21.32 6.82
C GLY A 35 -13.46 20.92 5.40
N ARG A 36 -13.66 21.79 4.41
CA ARG A 36 -13.18 21.59 3.04
C ARG A 36 -11.66 21.72 2.93
N TRP A 37 -11.07 22.74 3.54
CA TRP A 37 -9.61 22.89 3.56
C TRP A 37 -8.93 21.73 4.29
N PHE A 38 -9.48 21.30 5.44
CA PHE A 38 -8.99 20.13 6.14
C PHE A 38 -9.03 18.88 5.26
N ALA A 39 -10.15 18.64 4.55
CA ALA A 39 -10.27 17.51 3.63
C ALA A 39 -9.22 17.55 2.51
N VAL A 40 -8.89 18.71 1.96
CA VAL A 40 -7.86 18.84 0.91
C VAL A 40 -6.48 18.42 1.44
N PHE A 41 -6.03 18.97 2.57
CA PHE A 41 -4.74 18.58 3.16
C PHE A 41 -4.70 17.11 3.57
N TYR A 42 -5.80 16.62 4.13
CA TYR A 42 -5.94 15.24 4.56
C TYR A 42 -5.91 14.28 3.36
N SER A 43 -6.50 14.63 2.22
CA SER A 43 -6.42 13.83 0.99
C SER A 43 -4.99 13.70 0.47
N PHE A 44 -4.20 14.79 0.48
CA PHE A 44 -2.81 14.73 0.01
C PHE A 44 -1.97 13.76 0.84
N ILE A 45 -2.03 13.87 2.17
CA ILE A 45 -1.28 12.98 3.07
C ILE A 45 -1.82 11.55 2.98
N GLY A 46 -3.15 11.40 2.93
CA GLY A 46 -3.79 10.10 2.89
C GLY A 46 -3.47 9.30 1.63
N ILE A 47 -3.38 9.93 0.46
CA ILE A 47 -3.01 9.26 -0.79
C ILE A 47 -1.59 8.66 -0.70
N VAL A 48 -0.64 9.37 -0.10
CA VAL A 48 0.74 8.89 0.08
C VAL A 48 0.79 7.70 1.05
N VAL A 49 0.05 7.79 2.14
CA VAL A 49 0.02 6.76 3.18
C VAL A 49 -0.74 5.51 2.72
N VAL A 50 -1.89 5.67 2.07
CA VAL A 50 -2.65 4.53 1.51
C VAL A 50 -1.90 3.91 0.35
N GLY A 51 -1.31 4.71 -0.54
CA GLY A 51 -0.47 4.19 -1.62
C GLY A 51 0.70 3.35 -1.11
N SER A 52 1.46 3.85 -0.15
CA SER A 52 2.60 3.12 0.41
C SER A 52 2.19 1.86 1.18
N SER A 53 1.11 1.92 1.95
CA SER A 53 0.60 0.75 2.69
C SER A 53 0.07 -0.35 1.75
N VAL A 54 -0.64 -0.01 0.67
CA VAL A 54 -1.13 -1.00 -0.31
C VAL A 54 0.04 -1.73 -0.98
N ILE A 55 1.10 -1.02 -1.34
CA ILE A 55 2.29 -1.64 -1.96
C ILE A 55 2.99 -2.55 -0.94
N ALA A 56 3.17 -2.09 0.30
CA ALA A 56 3.78 -2.89 1.36
C ALA A 56 2.99 -4.18 1.63
N ILE A 57 1.66 -4.08 1.73
CA ILE A 57 0.76 -5.24 1.91
C ILE A 57 0.85 -6.18 0.71
N GLY A 58 0.87 -5.65 -0.51
CA GLY A 58 1.01 -6.45 -1.73
C GLY A 58 2.32 -7.25 -1.79
N ILE A 59 3.43 -6.65 -1.35
CA ILE A 59 4.73 -7.33 -1.27
C ILE A 59 4.72 -8.41 -0.18
N HIS A 60 4.13 -8.13 0.99
CA HIS A 60 3.98 -9.15 2.03
C HIS A 60 3.16 -10.34 1.55
N MET A 61 2.05 -10.08 0.85
CA MET A 61 1.19 -11.11 0.27
C MET A 61 1.95 -11.94 -0.78
N LEU A 62 2.70 -11.29 -1.68
CA LEU A 62 3.50 -11.96 -2.71
C LEU A 62 4.60 -12.83 -2.12
N ARG A 63 5.29 -12.38 -1.05
CA ARG A 63 6.31 -13.17 -0.36
C ARG A 63 5.71 -14.40 0.31
N ILE A 64 4.61 -14.25 1.02
CA ILE A 64 3.92 -15.37 1.68
C ILE A 64 3.46 -16.39 0.64
N PHE A 65 2.86 -15.94 -0.46
CA PHE A 65 2.39 -16.82 -1.53
C PHE A 65 3.56 -17.51 -2.25
N GLY A 66 4.65 -16.79 -2.53
CA GLY A 66 5.85 -17.36 -3.14
C GLY A 66 6.53 -18.39 -2.25
N THR A 67 6.65 -18.13 -0.95
CA THR A 67 7.21 -19.09 0.02
C THR A 67 6.32 -20.31 0.20
N LEU A 68 4.99 -20.12 0.27
CA LEU A 68 4.04 -21.24 0.37
C LEU A 68 4.04 -22.09 -0.91
N GLY A 69 4.08 -21.47 -2.09
CA GLY A 69 4.17 -22.16 -3.37
C GLY A 69 5.48 -22.94 -3.53
N PHE A 70 6.60 -22.37 -3.09
CA PHE A 70 7.90 -23.04 -3.06
C PHE A 70 7.90 -24.25 -2.11
N LEU A 71 7.37 -24.09 -0.88
CA LEU A 71 7.22 -25.19 0.08
C LEU A 71 6.31 -26.32 -0.43
N LEU A 72 5.23 -25.97 -1.14
CA LEU A 72 4.33 -26.95 -1.74
C LEU A 72 4.99 -27.67 -2.93
N LEU A 73 5.79 -26.97 -3.74
CA LEU A 73 6.58 -27.58 -4.82
C LEU A 73 7.68 -28.50 -4.27
N ASP A 74 8.35 -28.14 -3.17
CA ASP A 74 9.37 -28.99 -2.52
C ASP A 74 8.77 -30.30 -1.96
N ILE A 75 7.53 -30.27 -1.47
CA ILE A 75 6.85 -31.48 -0.97
C ILE A 75 6.40 -32.41 -2.10
N PHE A 76 5.97 -31.87 -3.25
CA PHE A 76 5.41 -32.65 -4.36
C PHE A 76 6.43 -33.05 -5.45
N LEU A 77 7.61 -32.43 -5.51
CA LEU A 77 8.64 -32.68 -6.55
C LEU A 77 9.99 -33.20 -5.99
N PRO A 78 10.04 -34.20 -5.08
CA PRO A 78 11.29 -34.63 -4.45
C PRO A 78 12.17 -35.57 -5.30
N ILE A 79 12.14 -35.53 -6.64
CA ILE A 79 12.99 -36.44 -7.46
C ILE A 79 14.01 -35.74 -8.40
N GLU A 80 13.90 -34.45 -8.76
CA GLU A 80 14.82 -33.87 -9.77
C GLU A 80 15.41 -32.48 -9.41
N TYR A 81 15.17 -31.93 -8.22
CA TYR A 81 15.70 -30.60 -7.87
C TYR A 81 17.01 -30.69 -7.11
N GLY A 82 18.11 -30.83 -7.85
CA GLY A 82 19.47 -30.84 -7.32
C GLY A 82 19.79 -29.56 -6.55
N ASP A 83 20.33 -29.74 -5.34
CA ASP A 83 20.82 -28.78 -4.32
C ASP A 83 21.48 -27.48 -4.86
N GLY A 84 22.04 -27.50 -6.07
CA GLY A 84 22.63 -26.32 -6.72
C GLY A 84 21.66 -25.36 -7.43
N GLN A 85 20.44 -25.77 -7.80
CA GLN A 85 19.52 -24.95 -8.61
C GLN A 85 18.70 -23.94 -7.79
N ALA A 86 18.36 -24.24 -6.53
CA ALA A 86 17.72 -23.28 -5.63
C ALA A 86 18.56 -22.01 -5.47
N ALA A 87 19.87 -22.17 -5.31
CA ALA A 87 20.82 -21.07 -5.21
C ALA A 87 20.94 -20.27 -6.53
N VAL A 88 20.81 -20.92 -7.69
CA VAL A 88 20.84 -20.27 -9.01
C VAL A 88 19.52 -19.54 -9.30
N LEU A 89 18.39 -20.12 -8.91
CA LEU A 89 17.07 -19.49 -9.04
C LEU A 89 16.97 -18.30 -8.10
N MET A 90 17.44 -18.42 -6.85
CA MET A 90 17.58 -17.29 -5.94
C MET A 90 18.46 -16.19 -6.54
N LYS A 91 19.59 -16.53 -7.17
CA LYS A 91 20.41 -15.55 -7.91
C LYS A 91 19.69 -14.83 -9.06
N LYS A 92 18.71 -15.48 -9.70
CA LYS A 92 17.88 -14.88 -10.76
C LYS A 92 16.69 -14.08 -10.22
N VAL A 93 16.13 -14.50 -9.10
CA VAL A 93 14.97 -13.85 -8.47
C VAL A 93 15.41 -12.63 -7.65
N GLN A 94 16.64 -12.63 -7.12
CA GLN A 94 17.21 -11.55 -6.34
C GLN A 94 17.22 -10.18 -7.04
N PRO A 95 17.68 -10.02 -8.29
CA PRO A 95 17.62 -8.73 -8.97
C PRO A 95 16.16 -8.24 -9.14
N MET A 96 15.20 -9.15 -9.24
CA MET A 96 13.77 -8.81 -9.34
C MET A 96 13.21 -8.32 -8.00
N VAL A 97 13.67 -8.91 -6.88
CA VAL A 97 13.31 -8.48 -5.52
C VAL A 97 13.93 -7.12 -5.21
N GLU A 98 15.18 -6.90 -5.61
CA GLU A 98 15.89 -5.62 -5.45
C GLU A 98 15.31 -4.54 -6.36
N GLU A 99 14.89 -4.85 -7.59
CA GLU A 99 14.20 -3.91 -8.49
C GLU A 99 12.82 -3.52 -7.95
N CYS A 100 12.04 -4.47 -7.44
CA CYS A 100 10.77 -4.18 -6.75
C CYS A 100 10.99 -3.35 -5.46
N ALA A 101 12.06 -3.60 -4.71
CA ALA A 101 12.42 -2.82 -3.52
C ALA A 101 12.88 -1.39 -3.89
N GLN A 102 13.64 -1.24 -4.98
CA GLN A 102 14.09 0.05 -5.51
C GLN A 102 12.94 0.87 -6.11
N ARG A 103 11.97 0.22 -6.77
CA ARG A 103 10.74 0.87 -7.24
C ARG A 103 9.90 1.44 -6.10
N HIS A 104 10.02 0.85 -4.90
CA HIS A 104 9.43 1.38 -3.68
C HIS A 104 10.20 2.59 -3.11
N SER A 105 11.52 2.64 -3.29
CA SER A 105 12.38 3.77 -2.89
C SER A 105 12.24 4.98 -3.82
N GLY A 106 12.16 4.76 -5.14
CA GLY A 106 11.98 5.86 -6.11
C GLY A 106 10.62 6.56 -6.02
N THR A 107 9.62 5.89 -5.44
CA THR A 107 8.33 6.54 -5.13
C THR A 107 8.44 7.47 -3.91
N LEU A 108 9.33 7.18 -2.95
CA LEU A 108 9.64 8.07 -1.83
C LEU A 108 10.56 9.23 -2.25
N ASP A 109 11.43 9.05 -3.26
CA ASP A 109 12.27 10.13 -3.80
C ASP A 109 11.46 11.26 -4.48
N VAL A 110 10.26 10.96 -5.02
CA VAL A 110 9.32 11.98 -5.53
C VAL A 110 8.71 12.82 -4.40
N PHE A 111 8.64 12.27 -3.19
CA PHE A 111 8.19 13.00 -1.99
C PHE A 111 9.35 13.56 -1.16
N ASP A 112 10.61 13.29 -1.55
CA ASP A 112 11.77 13.91 -0.92
C ASP A 112 11.90 15.36 -1.39
N ILE A 113 11.63 16.28 -0.46
CA ILE A 113 11.75 17.72 -0.64
C ILE A 113 13.17 18.11 -1.13
N ARG A 114 14.19 17.31 -0.83
CA ARG A 114 15.57 17.56 -1.29
C ARG A 114 15.75 17.40 -2.79
N THR A 115 14.99 16.54 -3.44
CA THR A 115 15.02 16.36 -4.91
C THR A 115 14.22 17.46 -5.61
N ILE A 116 13.10 17.91 -5.02
CA ILE A 116 12.28 19.00 -5.55
C ILE A 116 12.98 20.37 -5.40
N LEU A 117 13.73 20.59 -4.32
CA LEU A 117 14.45 21.85 -4.09
C LEU A 117 15.79 21.94 -4.84
N ASN A 118 16.25 20.85 -5.45
CA ASN A 118 17.56 20.78 -6.12
C ASN A 118 17.43 20.38 -7.60
N GLN A 119 16.31 20.76 -8.21
CA GLN A 119 16.08 20.67 -9.65
C GLN A 119 16.07 22.08 -10.27
#